data_AF-A0A3M0J6R7-F1
#
_entry.id   AF-A0A3M0J6R7-F1
#
_cell.length_a   1.000
_cell.length_b   1.000
_cell.length_c   1.000
_cell.angle_alpha   90.00
_cell.angle_beta   90.00
_cell.angle_gamma   90.00
#
_symmetry.space_group_name_H-M   'P 1'
#
loop_
_entity.id
_entity.type
_entity.pdbx_description
1 polymer ?
#
loop_
_entity_poly.entity_id
_entity_poly.type
_entity_poly.pdbx_seq_one_letter_code
_entity_poly.pdbx_strand_id
1 'polypeptide(L)'
;MLCSIAGTHKGHEVITTKEGHDKQLVKLFDTMTELQECKSDLVTALEKLQEREDQIKINAETLTSELKELFDDTETKLHEKKMMILSDIRSNEEEPLAAIADVRKKMEQKTDQAEQNLQALQKIKKQPDVFLFFKDLKLVTDRVASLDLDTESVEVKEVELDNKMFTWYKTRQKKLMLQLDSLLNDVRDKFTGLNGEEQGEESIIEEEQDINFLNNLFGNFDSPKPRHKGHVKKRPWE
;
A
#
# COMPACT_ATOMS: atom_id res chain seq x y z
N MET A 1 72.31 3.43 -62.40
CA MET A 1 72.19 1.95 -62.59
C MET A 1 73.37 1.14 -62.07
N LEU A 2 74.53 1.72 -61.70
CA LEU A 2 75.64 0.92 -61.17
C LEU A 2 75.34 0.26 -59.80
N CYS A 3 74.59 0.94 -58.91
CA CYS A 3 74.27 0.44 -57.56
C CYS A 3 73.46 -0.87 -57.54
N SER A 4 72.71 -1.18 -58.60
CA SER A 4 71.93 -2.41 -58.74
C SER A 4 72.70 -3.56 -59.43
N ILE A 5 73.88 -3.27 -59.99
CA ILE A 5 74.74 -4.25 -60.68
C ILE A 5 75.90 -4.67 -59.78
N ALA A 6 76.50 -3.71 -59.07
CA ALA A 6 77.51 -3.93 -58.05
C ALA A 6 77.32 -2.90 -56.93
N GLY A 7 76.78 -3.34 -55.79
CA GLY A 7 76.43 -2.49 -54.66
C GLY A 7 75.41 -3.14 -53.73
N THR A 8 74.95 -2.41 -52.72
CA THR A 8 73.99 -2.85 -51.70
C THR A 8 72.59 -3.14 -52.22
N HIS A 9 72.29 -2.81 -53.48
CA HIS A 9 71.01 -3.08 -54.14
C HIS A 9 71.13 -4.13 -55.25
N LYS A 10 72.24 -4.89 -55.28
CA LYS A 10 72.45 -5.97 -56.24
C LYS A 10 71.39 -7.06 -56.04
N GLY A 11 70.62 -7.36 -57.09
CA GLY A 11 69.54 -8.34 -57.05
C GLY A 11 68.20 -7.81 -56.56
N HIS A 12 68.09 -6.53 -56.17
CA HIS A 12 66.80 -5.90 -55.91
C HIS A 12 66.13 -5.47 -57.22
N GLU A 13 64.81 -5.62 -57.28
CA GLU A 13 63.99 -5.11 -58.38
C GLU A 13 64.13 -3.57 -58.47
N VAL A 14 64.57 -3.09 -59.63
CA VAL A 14 64.71 -1.65 -59.89
C VAL A 14 63.53 -1.19 -60.73
N ILE A 15 62.59 -0.53 -60.09
CA ILE A 15 61.49 0.15 -60.76
C ILE A 15 61.89 1.59 -61.09
N THR A 16 61.21 2.19 -62.07
CA THR A 16 61.39 3.62 -62.34
C THR A 16 60.75 4.45 -61.23
N THR A 17 61.25 5.66 -60.98
CA THR A 17 60.64 6.59 -60.01
C THR A 17 59.16 6.84 -60.31
N LYS A 18 58.79 6.90 -61.60
CA LYS A 18 57.39 7.06 -62.03
C LYS A 18 56.53 5.85 -61.64
N GLU A 19 57.00 4.64 -61.92
CA GLU A 19 56.29 3.41 -61.55
C GLU A 19 56.14 3.25 -60.03
N GLY A 20 57.21 3.57 -59.28
CA GLY A 20 57.15 3.60 -57.81
C GLY A 20 56.15 4.63 -57.29
N HIS A 21 56.13 5.84 -57.88
CA HIS A 21 55.18 6.89 -57.54
C HIS A 21 53.73 6.44 -57.80
N ASP A 22 53.44 5.92 -58.99
CA ASP A 22 52.09 5.52 -59.38
C ASP A 22 51.58 4.36 -58.49
N LYS A 23 52.45 3.40 -58.14
CA LYS A 23 52.12 2.30 -57.21
C LYS A 23 51.81 2.79 -55.79
N GLN A 24 52.55 3.78 -55.30
CA GLN A 24 52.28 4.36 -53.97
C GLN A 24 51.04 5.24 -53.98
N LEU A 25 50.76 5.92 -55.10
CA LEU A 25 49.57 6.74 -55.26
C LEU A 25 48.29 5.90 -55.20
N VAL A 26 48.26 4.72 -55.85
CA VAL A 26 47.13 3.77 -55.74
C VAL A 26 46.93 3.34 -54.29
N LYS A 27 47.98 2.89 -53.60
CA LYS A 27 47.89 2.50 -52.18
C LYS A 27 47.40 3.63 -51.28
N LEU A 28 47.82 4.85 -51.54
CA LEU A 28 47.37 6.03 -50.81
C LEU A 28 45.87 6.26 -51.02
N PHE A 29 45.38 6.15 -52.26
CA PHE A 29 43.96 6.26 -52.55
C PHE A 29 43.14 5.15 -51.87
N ASP A 30 43.59 3.90 -51.93
CA ASP A 30 42.91 2.77 -51.27
C ASP A 30 42.82 2.99 -49.76
N THR A 31 43.94 3.33 -49.12
CA THR A 31 44.00 3.63 -47.67
C THR A 31 43.11 4.81 -47.30
N MET A 32 43.03 5.84 -48.16
CA MET A 32 42.20 7.02 -47.92
C MET A 32 40.70 6.67 -48.01
N THR A 33 40.32 5.84 -48.98
CA THR A 33 38.95 5.34 -49.10
C THR A 33 38.56 4.50 -47.89
N GLU A 34 39.39 3.53 -47.49
CA GLU A 34 39.16 2.70 -46.30
C GLU A 34 39.01 3.57 -45.03
N LEU A 35 39.89 4.56 -44.85
CA LEU A 35 39.80 5.48 -43.72
C LEU A 35 38.52 6.32 -43.74
N GLN A 36 38.06 6.71 -44.93
CA GLN A 36 36.83 7.49 -45.09
C GLN A 36 35.57 6.65 -44.78
N GLU A 37 35.56 5.39 -45.18
CA GLU A 37 34.52 4.43 -44.81
C GLU A 37 34.50 4.18 -43.30
N CYS A 38 35.67 3.91 -42.70
CA CYS A 38 35.81 3.72 -41.25
C CYS A 38 35.34 4.95 -40.47
N LYS A 39 35.65 6.15 -40.96
CA LYS A 39 35.15 7.40 -40.35
C LYS A 39 33.63 7.48 -40.38
N SER A 40 33.01 7.10 -41.50
CA SER A 40 31.54 7.09 -41.63
C SER A 40 30.92 6.09 -40.65
N ASP A 41 31.46 4.88 -40.57
CA ASP A 41 30.98 3.83 -39.68
C ASP A 41 31.09 4.26 -38.20
N LEU A 42 32.20 4.90 -37.83
CA LEU A 42 32.39 5.44 -36.48
C LEU A 42 31.37 6.54 -36.14
N VAL A 43 31.05 7.43 -37.08
CA VAL A 43 30.03 8.46 -36.87
C VAL A 43 28.66 7.83 -36.66
N THR A 44 28.27 6.87 -37.49
CA THR A 44 26.99 6.15 -37.33
C THR A 44 26.95 5.35 -36.02
N ALA A 45 28.07 4.74 -35.61
CA ALA A 45 28.15 4.04 -34.33
C ALA A 45 27.97 4.99 -33.14
N LEU A 46 28.57 6.18 -33.19
CA LEU A 46 28.41 7.22 -32.17
C LEU A 46 26.97 7.72 -32.07
N GLU A 47 26.30 7.96 -33.21
CA GLU A 47 24.89 8.36 -33.23
C GLU A 47 23.98 7.30 -32.57
N LYS A 48 24.21 6.02 -32.87
CA LYS A 48 23.45 4.92 -32.24
C LYS A 48 23.71 4.80 -30.74
N LEU A 49 24.96 5.04 -30.29
CA LEU A 49 25.28 5.04 -28.87
C LEU A 49 24.58 6.19 -28.15
N GLN A 50 24.56 7.38 -28.75
CA GLN A 50 23.85 8.54 -28.22
C GLN A 50 22.34 8.27 -28.09
N GLU A 51 21.72 7.71 -29.13
CA GLU A 51 20.28 7.35 -29.11
C GLU A 51 19.96 6.35 -27.99
N ARG A 52 20.81 5.34 -27.80
CA ARG A 52 20.65 4.37 -26.70
C ARG A 52 20.82 5.01 -25.33
N GLU A 53 21.80 5.90 -25.17
CA GLU A 53 22.02 6.62 -23.91
C GLU A 53 20.78 7.45 -23.53
N ASP A 54 20.23 8.19 -24.50
CA ASP A 54 19.05 9.03 -24.29
C ASP A 54 17.81 8.17 -23.99
N GLN A 55 17.64 7.04 -24.68
CA GLN A 55 16.55 6.11 -24.41
C GLN A 55 16.63 5.50 -23.00
N ILE A 56 17.82 5.15 -22.52
CA ILE A 56 18.01 4.65 -21.15
C ILE A 56 17.60 5.71 -20.13
N LYS A 57 18.01 6.97 -20.33
CA LYS A 57 17.63 8.08 -19.45
C LYS A 57 16.12 8.28 -19.41
N ILE A 58 15.49 8.37 -20.58
CA ILE A 58 14.03 8.54 -20.69
C ILE A 58 13.31 7.39 -20.00
N ASN A 59 13.69 6.14 -20.27
CA ASN A 59 13.05 4.97 -19.66
C ASN A 59 13.19 4.97 -18.12
N ALA A 60 14.37 5.31 -17.61
CA ALA A 60 14.61 5.38 -16.17
C ALA A 60 13.77 6.49 -15.51
N GLU A 61 13.69 7.67 -16.12
CA GLU A 61 12.87 8.79 -15.64
C GLU A 61 11.37 8.46 -15.66
N THR A 62 10.88 7.87 -16.76
CA THR A 62 9.48 7.44 -16.90
C THR A 62 9.12 6.41 -15.86
N LEU A 63 9.89 5.31 -15.75
CA LEU A 63 9.62 4.26 -14.77
C LEU A 63 9.64 4.78 -13.33
N THR A 64 10.61 5.65 -13.02
CA THR A 64 10.71 6.28 -11.70
C THR A 64 9.47 7.13 -11.39
N SER A 65 9.01 7.92 -12.36
CA SER A 65 7.85 8.79 -12.20
C SER A 65 6.55 8.00 -12.03
N GLU A 66 6.34 6.97 -12.86
CA GLU A 66 5.17 6.09 -12.77
C GLU A 66 5.13 5.30 -11.46
N LEU A 67 6.26 4.70 -11.04
CA LEU A 67 6.33 3.98 -9.77
C LEU A 67 6.07 4.92 -8.59
N LYS A 68 6.62 6.13 -8.62
CA LYS A 68 6.39 7.13 -7.57
C LYS A 68 4.90 7.48 -7.47
N GLU A 69 4.23 7.74 -8.59
CA GLU A 69 2.79 8.04 -8.60
C GLU A 69 1.97 6.89 -8.03
N LEU A 70 2.29 5.64 -8.40
CA LEU A 70 1.61 4.45 -7.86
C LEU A 70 1.80 4.29 -6.34
N PHE A 71 3.01 4.56 -5.82
CA PHE A 71 3.25 4.53 -4.39
C PHE A 71 2.52 5.66 -3.66
N ASP A 72 2.55 6.88 -4.18
CA ASP A 72 1.87 8.04 -3.59
C ASP A 72 0.34 7.82 -3.52
N ASP A 73 -0.26 7.28 -4.59
CA ASP A 73 -1.69 6.91 -4.62
C ASP A 73 -2.01 5.80 -3.60
N THR A 74 -1.15 4.79 -3.51
CA THR A 74 -1.30 3.68 -2.55
C THR A 74 -1.22 4.18 -1.11
N GLU A 75 -0.25 5.04 -0.78
CA GLU A 75 -0.11 5.64 0.54
C GLU A 75 -1.33 6.49 0.91
N THR A 76 -1.84 7.27 -0.03
CA THR A 76 -3.04 8.10 0.16
C THR A 76 -4.25 7.22 0.48
N LYS A 77 -4.52 6.21 -0.36
CA LYS A 77 -5.64 5.27 -0.13
C LYS A 77 -5.50 4.51 1.19
N LEU A 78 -4.29 4.08 1.53
CA LEU A 78 -4.02 3.40 2.80
C LEU A 78 -4.30 4.32 4.00
N HIS A 79 -3.87 5.58 3.90
CA HIS A 79 -4.11 6.59 4.93
C HIS A 79 -5.61 6.86 5.11
N GLU A 80 -6.35 7.07 4.03
CA GLU A 80 -7.80 7.28 4.09
C GLU A 80 -8.52 6.11 4.77
N LYS A 81 -8.20 4.87 4.39
CA LYS A 81 -8.80 3.68 5.01
C LYS A 81 -8.42 3.54 6.48
N LYS A 82 -7.18 3.86 6.86
CA LYS A 82 -6.77 3.92 8.26
C LYS A 82 -7.62 4.90 9.05
N MET A 83 -7.81 6.12 8.53
CA MET A 83 -8.59 7.15 9.20
C MET A 83 -10.07 6.76 9.33
N MET A 84 -10.66 6.15 8.31
CA MET A 84 -12.02 5.60 8.37
C MET A 84 -12.14 4.55 9.48
N ILE A 85 -11.26 3.54 9.51
CA ILE A 85 -11.31 2.48 10.53
C ILE A 85 -11.20 3.05 11.94
N LEU A 86 -10.28 4.00 12.16
CA LEU A 86 -10.10 4.63 13.47
C LEU A 86 -11.31 5.48 13.87
N SER A 87 -11.92 6.18 12.91
CA SER A 87 -13.13 6.96 13.16
C SER A 87 -14.30 6.04 13.51
N ASP A 88 -14.49 4.93 12.80
CA ASP A 88 -15.57 3.97 13.06
C ASP A 88 -15.42 3.32 14.44
N ILE A 89 -14.18 3.01 14.85
CA ILE A 89 -13.90 2.51 16.21
C ILE A 89 -14.33 3.53 17.25
N ARG A 90 -13.94 4.81 17.09
CA ARG A 90 -14.30 5.88 18.02
C ARG A 90 -15.81 6.11 18.08
N SER A 91 -16.48 6.17 16.93
CA SER A 91 -17.93 6.38 16.90
C SER A 91 -18.70 5.21 17.53
N ASN A 92 -18.23 3.98 17.38
CA ASN A 92 -18.80 2.80 18.06
C ASN A 92 -18.59 2.81 19.59
N GLU A 93 -17.65 3.60 20.10
CA GLU A 93 -17.42 3.79 21.54
C GLU A 93 -18.28 4.91 22.12
N GLU A 94 -18.34 6.06 21.43
CA GLU A 94 -18.98 7.28 21.94
C GLU A 94 -20.50 7.12 22.16
N GLU A 95 -21.22 6.49 21.22
CA GLU A 95 -22.69 6.36 21.30
C GLU A 95 -23.13 5.46 22.47
N PRO A 96 -22.59 4.24 22.67
CA PRO A 96 -22.92 3.42 23.84
C PRO A 96 -22.52 4.08 25.16
N LEU A 97 -21.38 4.78 25.22
CA LEU A 97 -20.94 5.48 26.44
C LEU A 97 -21.90 6.61 26.81
N ALA A 98 -22.39 7.38 25.84
CA ALA A 98 -23.39 8.42 26.08
C ALA A 98 -24.71 7.80 26.60
N ALA A 99 -25.17 6.71 25.99
CA ALA A 99 -26.38 6.01 26.44
C ALA A 99 -26.24 5.46 27.87
N ILE A 100 -25.09 4.86 28.20
CA ILE A 100 -24.78 4.40 29.57
C ILE A 100 -24.78 5.57 30.55
N ALA A 101 -24.14 6.69 30.20
CA ALA A 101 -24.05 7.86 31.06
C ALA A 101 -25.44 8.43 31.40
N ASP A 102 -26.33 8.52 30.41
CA ASP A 102 -27.70 9.00 30.61
C ASP A 102 -28.51 8.09 31.52
N VAL A 103 -28.47 6.76 31.30
CA VAL A 103 -29.17 5.80 32.15
C VAL A 103 -28.59 5.78 33.56
N ARG A 104 -27.27 5.83 33.70
CA ARG A 104 -26.60 5.93 35.00
C ARG A 104 -27.07 7.16 35.78
N LYS A 105 -27.13 8.33 35.13
CA LYS A 105 -27.57 9.58 35.78
C LYS A 105 -29.02 9.48 36.28
N LYS A 106 -29.92 8.87 35.51
CA LYS A 106 -31.31 8.62 35.94
C LYS A 106 -31.37 7.67 37.13
N MET A 107 -30.57 6.60 37.10
CA MET A 107 -30.51 5.62 38.20
C MET A 107 -29.93 6.23 39.49
N GLU A 108 -28.92 7.09 39.39
CA GLU A 108 -28.40 7.87 40.52
C GLU A 108 -29.49 8.77 41.12
N GLN A 109 -30.26 9.48 40.29
CA GLN A 109 -31.40 10.30 40.76
C GLN A 109 -32.50 9.47 41.43
N LYS A 110 -32.87 8.33 40.84
CA LYS A 110 -33.85 7.39 41.43
C LYS A 110 -33.36 6.88 42.80
N THR A 111 -32.07 6.59 42.91
CA THR A 111 -31.44 6.14 44.16
C THR A 111 -31.48 7.22 45.24
N ASP A 112 -31.11 8.46 44.90
CA ASP A 112 -31.15 9.60 45.84
C ASP A 112 -32.58 9.87 46.33
N GLN A 113 -33.58 9.79 45.44
CA GLN A 113 -34.98 9.94 45.81
C GLN A 113 -35.46 8.81 46.72
N ALA A 114 -35.09 7.56 46.42
CA ALA A 114 -35.43 6.42 47.26
C ALA A 114 -34.83 6.55 48.67
N GLU A 115 -33.56 6.95 48.77
CA GLU A 115 -32.86 7.17 50.04
C GLU A 115 -33.53 8.30 50.87
N GLN A 116 -33.87 9.42 50.24
CA GLN A 116 -34.56 10.52 50.92
C GLN A 116 -35.92 10.10 51.49
N ASN A 117 -36.71 9.34 50.73
CA ASN A 117 -38.01 8.86 51.19
C ASN A 117 -37.85 7.77 52.27
N LEU A 118 -36.84 6.90 52.16
CA LEU A 118 -36.51 5.92 53.20
C LEU A 118 -36.17 6.62 54.52
N GLN A 119 -35.32 7.65 54.50
CA GLN A 119 -34.99 8.44 55.67
C GLN A 119 -36.21 9.16 56.25
N ALA A 120 -37.10 9.69 55.42
CA ALA A 120 -38.35 10.31 55.86
C ALA A 120 -39.26 9.31 56.59
N LEU A 121 -39.44 8.11 56.02
CA LEU A 121 -40.18 7.01 56.67
C LEU A 121 -39.56 6.61 58.01
N GLN A 122 -38.23 6.52 58.08
CA GLN A 122 -37.51 6.22 59.33
C GLN A 122 -37.72 7.30 60.41
N LYS A 123 -37.82 8.59 60.02
CA LYS A 123 -38.14 9.69 60.94
C LYS A 123 -39.58 9.62 61.42
N ILE A 124 -40.54 9.40 60.51
CA ILE A 124 -41.97 9.26 60.82
C ILE A 124 -42.19 8.09 61.79
N LYS A 125 -41.50 6.96 61.60
CA LYS A 125 -41.55 5.82 62.52
C LYS A 125 -41.20 6.17 63.98
N LYS A 126 -40.41 7.22 64.21
CA LYS A 126 -39.99 7.70 65.54
C LYS A 126 -40.85 8.86 66.06
N GLN A 127 -41.88 9.28 65.34
CA GLN A 127 -42.74 10.42 65.70
C GLN A 127 -43.68 10.03 66.87
N PRO A 128 -43.58 10.68 68.04
CA PRO A 128 -44.47 10.38 69.18
C PRO A 128 -45.89 10.96 69.03
N ASP A 129 -46.06 12.01 68.21
CA ASP A 129 -47.37 12.62 67.97
C ASP A 129 -48.16 11.81 66.92
N VAL A 130 -49.30 11.26 67.34
CA VAL A 130 -50.16 10.39 66.51
C VAL A 130 -50.77 11.14 65.33
N PHE A 131 -51.15 12.40 65.49
CA PHE A 131 -51.75 13.18 64.40
C PHE A 131 -50.69 13.53 63.33
N LEU A 132 -49.52 13.98 63.77
CA LEU A 132 -48.40 14.26 62.87
C LEU A 132 -47.92 12.99 62.16
N PHE A 133 -47.89 11.85 62.86
CA PHE A 133 -47.58 10.55 62.27
C PHE A 133 -48.46 10.24 61.06
N PHE A 134 -49.79 10.26 61.21
CA PHE A 134 -50.69 9.91 60.11
C PHE A 134 -50.62 10.90 58.94
N LYS A 135 -50.47 12.20 59.25
CA LYS A 135 -50.34 13.24 58.23
C LYS A 135 -49.06 13.05 57.39
N ASP A 136 -47.91 12.92 58.05
CA ASP A 136 -46.61 12.82 57.38
C ASP A 136 -46.46 11.45 56.69
N LEU A 137 -46.98 10.39 57.29
CA LEU A 137 -47.02 9.05 56.68
C LEU A 137 -47.80 9.07 55.37
N LYS A 138 -48.99 9.69 55.35
CA LYS A 138 -49.79 9.80 54.12
C LYS A 138 -49.00 10.54 53.04
N LEU A 139 -48.41 11.69 53.38
CA LEU A 139 -47.63 12.49 52.43
C LEU A 139 -46.47 11.70 51.81
N VAL A 140 -45.67 10.99 52.61
CA VAL A 140 -44.53 10.22 52.10
C VAL A 140 -45.00 8.97 51.33
N THR A 141 -46.06 8.32 51.78
CA THR A 141 -46.62 7.14 51.08
C THR A 141 -47.18 7.51 49.71
N ASP A 142 -47.90 8.63 49.61
CA ASP A 142 -48.40 9.15 48.33
C ASP A 142 -47.24 9.48 47.38
N ARG A 143 -46.16 10.08 47.90
CA ARG A 143 -44.93 10.35 47.12
C ARG A 143 -44.29 9.05 46.64
N VAL A 144 -44.09 8.08 47.52
CA VAL A 144 -43.48 6.78 47.17
C VAL A 144 -44.31 6.04 46.13
N ALA A 145 -45.64 6.05 46.27
CA ALA A 145 -46.55 5.42 45.31
C ALA A 145 -46.47 6.06 43.91
N SER A 146 -46.03 7.32 43.82
CA SER A 146 -45.84 8.04 42.55
C SER A 146 -44.43 7.95 41.96
N LEU A 147 -43.46 7.36 42.65
CA LEU A 147 -42.08 7.24 42.17
C LEU A 147 -41.96 6.08 41.17
N ASP A 148 -41.33 6.35 40.04
CA ASP A 148 -40.81 5.31 39.16
C ASP A 148 -39.45 4.83 39.69
N LEU A 149 -39.44 3.63 40.26
CA LEU A 149 -38.25 2.94 40.76
C LEU A 149 -37.84 1.76 39.86
N ASP A 150 -38.44 1.65 38.67
CA ASP A 150 -38.07 0.60 37.73
C ASP A 150 -36.63 0.81 37.27
N THR A 151 -35.88 -0.30 37.26
CA THR A 151 -34.49 -0.30 36.81
C THR A 151 -34.44 -0.17 35.29
N GLU A 152 -33.78 0.86 34.80
CA GLU A 152 -33.42 0.98 33.39
C GLU A 152 -32.11 0.24 33.12
N SER A 153 -32.01 -0.43 31.98
CA SER A 153 -30.77 -1.08 31.54
C SER A 153 -30.48 -0.76 30.09
N VAL A 154 -29.19 -0.66 29.76
CA VAL A 154 -28.71 -0.53 28.39
C VAL A 154 -27.93 -1.79 28.06
N GLU A 155 -28.41 -2.54 27.06
CA GLU A 155 -27.66 -3.67 26.54
C GLU A 155 -26.60 -3.16 25.57
N VAL A 156 -25.34 -3.15 26.03
CA VAL A 156 -24.19 -2.84 25.18
C VAL A 156 -23.52 -4.16 24.82
N LYS A 157 -23.32 -4.39 23.52
CA LYS A 157 -22.54 -5.53 23.08
C LYS A 157 -21.10 -5.35 23.52
N GLU A 158 -20.62 -6.27 24.33
CA GLU A 158 -19.21 -6.34 24.66
C GLU A 158 -18.41 -6.57 23.37
N VAL A 159 -17.54 -5.62 23.05
CA VAL A 159 -16.62 -5.75 21.91
C VAL A 159 -15.37 -6.46 22.44
N GLU A 160 -15.40 -7.80 22.42
CA GLU A 160 -14.18 -8.57 22.64
C GLU A 160 -13.21 -8.34 21.47
N LEU A 161 -11.97 -7.97 21.79
CA LEU A 161 -10.88 -7.97 20.82
C LEU A 161 -10.62 -9.42 20.39
N ASP A 162 -11.14 -9.79 19.22
CA ASP A 162 -10.89 -11.12 18.65
C ASP A 162 -9.39 -11.25 18.30
N ASN A 163 -8.67 -11.98 19.15
CA ASN A 163 -7.26 -12.30 18.93
C ASN A 163 -7.02 -12.97 17.57
N LYS A 164 -8.02 -13.69 17.01
CA LYS A 164 -7.92 -14.28 15.66
C LYS A 164 -7.94 -13.19 14.60
N MET A 165 -8.84 -12.20 14.73
CA MET A 165 -8.91 -11.05 13.82
C MET A 165 -7.59 -10.27 13.80
N PHE A 166 -6.99 -10.00 14.97
CA PHE A 166 -5.73 -9.27 15.03
C PHE A 166 -4.54 -10.09 14.47
N THR A 167 -4.52 -11.38 14.73
CA THR A 167 -3.54 -12.31 14.15
C THR A 167 -3.66 -12.36 12.63
N TRP A 168 -4.89 -12.35 12.12
CA TRP A 168 -5.15 -12.29 10.68
C TRP A 168 -4.61 -11.00 10.05
N TYR A 169 -4.88 -9.83 10.65
CA TYR A 169 -4.33 -8.55 10.18
C TYR A 169 -2.80 -8.54 10.16
N LYS A 170 -2.15 -9.01 11.24
CA LYS A 170 -0.68 -9.13 11.31
C LYS A 170 -0.12 -10.05 10.22
N THR A 171 -0.80 -11.17 9.97
CA THR A 171 -0.39 -12.11 8.92
C THR A 171 -0.51 -11.48 7.54
N ARG A 172 -1.60 -10.74 7.29
CA ARG A 172 -1.81 -10.03 6.03
C ARG A 172 -0.77 -8.93 5.81
N GLN A 173 -0.45 -8.16 6.84
CA GLN A 173 0.61 -7.15 6.79
C GLN A 173 1.95 -7.79 6.40
N LYS A 174 2.34 -8.89 7.04
CA LYS A 174 3.58 -9.60 6.71
C LYS A 174 3.60 -10.07 5.25
N LYS A 175 2.49 -10.63 4.76
CA LYS A 175 2.39 -11.06 3.36
C LYS A 175 2.59 -9.89 2.40
N LEU A 176 1.99 -8.74 2.68
CA LEU A 176 2.18 -7.53 1.88
C LEU A 176 3.65 -7.08 1.85
N MET A 177 4.33 -7.08 3.00
CA MET A 177 5.76 -6.72 3.07
C MET A 177 6.62 -7.66 2.22
N LEU A 178 6.38 -8.97 2.28
CA LEU A 178 7.12 -9.94 1.45
C LEU A 178 6.89 -9.70 -0.06
N GLN A 179 5.69 -9.28 -0.45
CA GLN A 179 5.42 -8.94 -1.85
C GLN A 179 6.17 -7.68 -2.30
N LEU A 180 6.25 -6.66 -1.42
CA LEU A 180 7.03 -5.46 -1.69
C LEU A 180 8.53 -5.77 -1.77
N ASP A 181 9.04 -6.65 -0.90
CA ASP A 181 10.43 -7.10 -0.95
C ASP A 181 10.75 -7.84 -2.26
N SER A 182 9.83 -8.67 -2.75
CA SER A 182 9.95 -9.33 -4.06
C SER A 182 10.03 -8.30 -5.19
N LEU A 183 9.11 -7.35 -5.22
CA LEU A 183 9.08 -6.31 -6.25
C LEU A 183 10.36 -5.45 -6.24
N LEU A 184 10.88 -5.15 -5.05
CA LEU A 184 12.13 -4.43 -4.89
C LEU A 184 13.32 -5.18 -5.50
N ASN A 185 13.35 -6.51 -5.35
CA ASN A 185 14.39 -7.33 -5.95
C ASN A 185 14.22 -7.42 -7.47
N ASP A 186 13.00 -7.60 -7.98
CA ASP A 186 12.74 -7.64 -9.43
C ASP A 186 13.21 -6.35 -10.12
N VAL A 187 12.97 -5.19 -9.50
CA VAL A 187 13.47 -3.91 -10.00
C VAL A 187 15.00 -3.90 -9.98
N ARG A 188 15.64 -4.31 -8.89
CA ARG A 188 17.11 -4.34 -8.80
C ARG A 188 17.74 -5.24 -9.85
N ASP A 189 17.19 -6.43 -10.08
CA ASP A 189 17.71 -7.40 -11.04
C ASP A 189 17.63 -6.88 -12.48
N LYS A 190 16.55 -6.17 -12.83
CA LYS A 190 16.42 -5.50 -14.13
C LYS A 190 17.46 -4.41 -14.35
N PHE A 191 17.93 -3.74 -13.31
CA PHE A 191 18.94 -2.68 -13.40
C PHE A 191 20.38 -3.19 -13.23
N THR A 192 20.61 -4.33 -12.58
CA THR A 192 21.94 -4.95 -12.48
C THR A 192 22.32 -5.73 -13.74
N GLY A 193 21.34 -6.32 -14.44
CA GLY A 193 21.54 -6.99 -15.74
C GLY A 193 21.97 -6.06 -16.89
N LEU A 194 21.83 -4.74 -16.73
CA LEU A 194 22.31 -3.75 -17.71
C LEU A 194 23.83 -3.45 -17.57
N ASN A 195 24.47 -3.93 -16.49
CA ASN A 195 25.88 -3.68 -16.22
C ASN A 195 26.79 -4.88 -16.53
N GLY A 196 26.25 -5.97 -17.09
CA GLY A 196 27.00 -7.18 -17.41
C GLY A 196 26.59 -7.77 -18.76
N GLU A 197 27.60 -8.13 -19.55
CA GLU A 197 27.55 -9.01 -20.73
C GLU A 197 27.49 -8.34 -22.12
N GLU A 198 28.66 -7.83 -22.56
CA GLU A 198 29.24 -8.39 -23.79
C GLU A 198 29.73 -9.81 -23.48
N GLN A 199 28.89 -10.82 -23.68
CA GLN A 199 29.31 -12.16 -24.06
C GLN A 199 28.13 -12.90 -24.72
N GLY A 200 28.47 -13.66 -25.75
CA GLY A 200 27.56 -14.02 -26.83
C GLY A 200 26.63 -15.19 -26.57
N GLU A 201 25.63 -15.23 -27.43
CA GLU A 201 24.83 -16.36 -27.93
C GLU A 201 24.10 -17.28 -26.93
N GLU A 202 22.81 -17.44 -27.24
CA GLU A 202 21.90 -18.58 -27.05
C GLU A 202 20.81 -18.60 -25.95
N SER A 203 19.63 -18.98 -26.45
CA SER A 203 18.39 -19.46 -25.83
C SER A 203 17.41 -18.38 -25.34
N ILE A 204 16.27 -18.13 -26.02
CA ILE A 204 15.08 -18.98 -26.30
C ILE A 204 14.16 -19.11 -25.07
N ILE A 205 13.07 -18.33 -25.12
CA ILE A 205 11.68 -18.66 -24.75
C ILE A 205 11.46 -19.30 -23.37
N GLU A 206 11.22 -18.47 -22.36
CA GLU A 206 10.37 -18.80 -21.20
C GLU A 206 9.67 -17.51 -20.70
N GLU A 207 8.63 -17.03 -21.40
CA GLU A 207 7.88 -15.84 -20.95
C GLU A 207 6.35 -16.07 -20.82
N GLU A 208 5.87 -17.32 -20.92
CA GLU A 208 4.42 -17.62 -20.86
C GLU A 208 3.95 -18.46 -19.66
N GLN A 209 4.82 -18.82 -18.70
CA GLN A 209 4.39 -19.64 -17.54
C GLN A 209 4.09 -18.83 -16.26
N ASP A 210 4.61 -17.62 -16.11
CA ASP A 210 4.46 -16.87 -14.83
C ASP A 210 3.14 -16.09 -14.69
N ILE A 211 2.47 -15.76 -15.81
CA ILE A 211 1.18 -15.06 -15.75
C ILE A 211 0.06 -15.98 -15.21
N ASN A 212 0.17 -17.30 -15.43
CA ASN A 212 -0.80 -18.28 -14.94
C ASN A 212 -0.61 -18.65 -13.45
N PHE A 213 0.61 -18.52 -12.91
CA PHE A 213 0.85 -18.68 -11.47
C PHE A 213 0.29 -17.49 -10.68
N LEU A 214 0.42 -16.28 -11.22
CA LEU A 214 -0.15 -15.07 -10.63
C LEU A 214 -1.69 -15.13 -10.62
N ASN A 215 -2.34 -15.46 -11.75
CA ASN A 215 -3.81 -15.51 -11.82
C ASN A 215 -4.46 -16.55 -10.89
N ASN A 216 -3.80 -17.69 -10.63
CA ASN A 216 -4.29 -18.69 -9.67
C ASN A 216 -4.13 -18.27 -8.20
N LEU A 217 -3.29 -17.27 -7.90
CA LEU A 217 -3.11 -16.73 -6.54
C LEU A 217 -4.15 -15.65 -6.17
N PHE A 218 -4.84 -15.10 -7.17
CA PHE A 218 -5.86 -14.04 -7.02
C PHE A 218 -7.31 -14.55 -7.04
N GLY A 219 -7.54 -15.81 -7.43
CA GLY A 219 -8.85 -16.44 -7.47
C GLY A 219 -9.33 -16.95 -6.11
N ASN A 220 -9.81 -16.05 -5.25
CA ASN A 220 -10.95 -16.22 -4.32
C ASN A 220 -10.95 -15.10 -3.28
N PHE A 221 -11.38 -13.91 -3.72
CA PHE A 221 -11.87 -12.87 -2.81
C PHE A 221 -13.27 -13.24 -2.31
N ASP A 222 -13.37 -14.24 -1.43
CA ASP A 222 -14.57 -14.39 -0.61
C ASP A 222 -14.51 -13.38 0.54
N SER A 223 -15.03 -12.18 0.26
CA SER A 223 -15.42 -11.24 1.32
C SER A 223 -16.46 -11.93 2.23
N PRO A 224 -16.38 -11.81 3.56
CA PRO A 224 -17.47 -12.24 4.43
C PRO A 224 -18.76 -11.52 4.02
N LYS A 225 -19.77 -12.26 3.54
CA LYS A 225 -21.07 -11.68 3.15
C LYS A 225 -21.67 -10.90 4.33
N PRO A 226 -22.14 -9.66 4.14
CA PRO A 226 -22.89 -8.96 5.17
C PRO A 226 -24.18 -9.73 5.47
N ARG A 227 -24.39 -10.09 6.73
CA ARG A 227 -25.65 -10.70 7.18
C ARG A 227 -26.78 -9.69 6.95
N HIS A 228 -27.65 -9.98 5.98
CA HIS A 228 -28.91 -9.27 5.79
C HIS A 228 -29.72 -9.27 7.10
N LYS A 229 -30.03 -8.08 7.61
CA LYS A 229 -31.06 -7.89 8.65
C LYS A 229 -32.41 -8.20 8.00
N GLY A 230 -33.13 -9.14 8.60
CA GLY A 230 -34.41 -9.65 8.12
C GLY A 230 -35.49 -8.57 8.03
N HIS A 231 -36.35 -8.75 7.03
CA HIS A 231 -37.60 -8.04 6.83
C HIS A 231 -38.46 -8.02 8.10
N VAL A 232 -38.80 -6.83 8.58
CA VAL A 232 -39.93 -6.62 9.49
C VAL A 232 -41.22 -6.69 8.67
N LYS A 233 -41.98 -7.77 8.84
CA LYS A 233 -43.38 -7.86 8.37
C LYS A 233 -44.22 -6.83 9.14
N LYS A 234 -44.71 -5.80 8.45
CA LYS A 234 -45.82 -4.98 8.95
C LYS A 234 -47.10 -5.84 8.97
N ARG A 235 -47.73 -5.97 10.14
CA ARG A 235 -49.13 -6.43 10.25
C ARG A 235 -50.08 -5.23 10.09
N PRO A 236 -51.21 -5.38 9.40
CA PRO A 236 -52.30 -4.41 9.39
C PRO A 236 -53.31 -4.73 10.52
N TRP A 237 -53.83 -3.68 11.15
CA TRP A 237 -55.03 -3.64 11.98
C TRP A 237 -55.64 -2.26 11.63
N GLU A 238 -56.83 -2.09 11.05
CA GLU A 238 -58.18 -2.46 11.53
C GLU A 238 -58.40 -2.19 13.03
#